data_AF-A0A1V9ZNR3-F1
#
_entry.id   AF-A0A1V9ZNR3-F1
#
_cell.length_a   1.000
_cell.length_b   1.000
_cell.length_c   1.000
_cell.angle_alpha   90.00
_cell.angle_beta   90.00
_cell.angle_gamma   90.00
#
_symmetry.space_group_name_H-M   'P 1'
#
loop_
_entity.id
_entity.type
_entity.pdbx_description
1 polymer ?
#
loop_
_entity_poly.entity_id
_entity_poly.type
_entity_poly.pdbx_seq_one_letter_code
_entity_poly.pdbx_strand_id
1 'polypeptide(L)'
;MTEEEMTSKKAALVRSFWAKHAEKDPSLILNCDETGIFYDMLPSKTLTEENSDAVVDYIENNSGRVTAVLTIRSDGSKLPMLFIVKATPGGTIEKHETKTYPPGISTSVHIKYGSVLLVDNFSAHTTYQSFAVVKNELKSDLYPLPPNTTSACQY
;
A
#
# COMPACT_ATOMS: atom_id res chain seq x y z
N MET A 1 -5.55 -20.47 13.09
CA MET A 1 -4.08 -20.63 13.11
C MET A 1 -3.63 -20.21 14.49
N THR A 2 -2.94 -21.09 15.20
CA THR A 2 -2.47 -20.80 16.56
C THR A 2 -1.27 -19.85 16.52
N GLU A 3 -0.98 -19.17 17.64
CA GLU A 3 0.13 -18.23 17.75
C GLU A 3 1.50 -18.89 17.47
N GLU A 4 1.63 -20.16 17.83
CA GLU A 4 2.81 -20.99 17.57
C GLU A 4 3.00 -21.30 16.07
N GLU A 5 1.92 -21.63 15.36
CA GLU A 5 1.96 -21.85 13.91
C GLU A 5 2.37 -20.59 13.14
N MET A 6 1.88 -19.42 13.59
CA MET A 6 2.22 -18.12 13.02
C MET A 6 3.69 -17.76 13.24
N THR A 7 4.19 -17.98 14.45
CA THR A 7 5.59 -17.75 14.80
C THR A 7 6.51 -18.64 13.99
N SER A 8 6.15 -19.93 13.83
CA SER A 8 6.91 -20.87 13.01
C SER A 8 6.96 -20.46 11.53
N LYS A 9 5.82 -20.03 10.97
CA LYS A 9 5.75 -19.50 9.59
C LYS A 9 6.59 -18.24 9.41
N LYS A 10 6.57 -17.31 10.37
CA LYS A 10 7.44 -16.13 10.37
C LYS A 10 8.90 -16.52 10.41
N ALA A 11 9.30 -17.43 11.30
CA ALA A 11 10.69 -17.89 11.41
C ALA A 11 11.18 -18.62 10.15
N ALA A 12 10.32 -19.39 9.49
CA ALA A 12 10.63 -20.04 8.22
C ALA A 12 10.80 -19.03 7.08
N LEU A 13 9.90 -18.04 7.02
CA LEU A 13 9.97 -16.93 6.07
C LEU A 13 11.26 -16.12 6.24
N VAL A 14 11.54 -15.66 7.45
CA VAL A 14 12.73 -14.85 7.76
C VAL A 14 13.99 -15.62 7.36
N ARG A 15 14.06 -16.92 7.69
CA ARG A 15 15.18 -17.78 7.29
C ARG A 15 15.32 -17.88 5.77
N SER A 16 14.24 -18.18 5.05
CA SER A 16 14.30 -18.36 3.60
C SER A 16 14.57 -17.06 2.85
N PHE A 17 14.01 -15.95 3.32
CA PHE A 17 14.24 -14.62 2.76
C PHE A 17 15.70 -14.19 2.90
N TRP A 18 16.24 -14.23 4.12
CA TRP A 18 17.61 -13.81 4.36
C TRP A 18 18.63 -14.78 3.78
N ALA A 19 18.35 -16.08 3.69
CA ALA A 19 19.22 -17.02 2.97
C ALA A 19 19.46 -16.63 1.51
N LYS A 20 18.49 -15.95 0.86
CA LYS A 20 18.58 -15.50 -0.54
C LYS A 20 19.06 -14.05 -0.69
N HIS A 21 18.79 -13.21 0.32
CA HIS A 21 18.94 -11.76 0.20
C HIS A 21 19.90 -11.12 1.22
N ALA A 22 20.59 -11.92 2.05
CA ALA A 22 21.53 -11.41 3.06
C ALA A 22 22.67 -10.55 2.50
N GLU A 23 23.16 -10.86 1.29
CA GLU A 23 24.26 -10.11 0.66
C GLU A 23 23.77 -8.86 -0.10
N LYS A 24 22.46 -8.65 -0.15
CA LYS A 24 21.86 -7.55 -0.91
C LYS A 24 22.04 -6.24 -0.15
N ASP A 25 22.34 -5.17 -0.88
CA ASP A 25 22.43 -3.83 -0.28
C ASP A 25 21.10 -3.46 0.41
N PRO A 26 21.11 -2.95 1.66
CA PRO A 26 19.89 -2.61 2.39
C PRO A 26 18.99 -1.59 1.67
N SER A 27 19.55 -0.75 0.79
CA SER A 27 18.76 0.20 -0.01
C SER A 27 17.98 -0.45 -1.16
N LEU A 28 18.19 -1.75 -1.41
CA LEU A 28 17.50 -2.55 -2.44
C LEU A 28 16.42 -3.48 -1.85
N ILE A 29 16.28 -3.55 -0.54
CA ILE A 29 15.24 -4.33 0.14
C ILE A 29 14.13 -3.37 0.52
N LEU A 30 12.95 -3.55 -0.05
CA LEU A 30 11.82 -2.64 0.07
C LEU A 30 10.66 -3.38 0.74
N ASN A 31 10.12 -2.84 1.84
CA ASN A 31 8.80 -3.25 2.33
C ASN A 31 7.76 -2.25 1.81
N CYS A 32 6.69 -2.76 1.23
CA CYS A 32 5.64 -1.98 0.59
C CYS A 32 4.28 -2.40 1.13
N ASP A 33 3.43 -1.40 1.42
CA ASP A 33 2.08 -1.61 1.92
C ASP A 33 1.12 -0.52 1.42
N GLU A 34 -0.14 -0.88 1.26
CA GLU A 34 -1.22 -0.02 0.79
C GLU A 34 -2.20 0.31 1.91
N THR A 35 -2.42 1.60 2.13
CA THR A 35 -3.38 2.09 3.10
C THR A 35 -4.47 2.94 2.46
N GLY A 36 -5.71 2.73 2.89
CA GLY A 36 -6.84 3.55 2.47
C GLY A 36 -6.91 4.84 3.30
N ILE A 37 -6.86 5.99 2.63
CA ILE A 37 -7.10 7.30 3.21
C ILE A 37 -8.51 7.72 2.82
N PHE A 38 -9.34 8.00 3.82
CA PHE A 38 -10.72 8.44 3.64
C PHE A 38 -10.77 9.96 3.78
N TYR A 39 -11.29 10.65 2.76
CA TYR A 39 -11.38 12.12 2.76
C TYR A 39 -12.57 12.63 3.56
N ASP A 40 -13.61 11.82 3.70
CA ASP A 40 -14.83 12.19 4.41
C ASP A 40 -15.07 11.24 5.57
N MET A 41 -14.76 11.71 6.77
CA MET A 41 -15.17 11.05 8.00
C MET A 41 -16.45 11.75 8.44
N LEU A 42 -17.60 11.20 8.04
CA LEU A 42 -18.88 11.70 8.52
C LEU A 42 -18.84 11.83 10.05
N PRO A 43 -19.25 12.97 10.63
CA PRO A 43 -19.25 13.13 12.07
C PRO A 43 -20.09 12.03 12.71
N SER A 44 -19.51 11.26 13.64
CA SER A 44 -20.18 10.15 14.33
C SER A 44 -21.26 10.60 15.31
N LYS A 45 -21.43 11.91 15.47
CA LYS A 45 -22.36 12.56 16.40
C LYS A 45 -22.97 13.77 15.71
N THR A 46 -24.30 13.80 15.69
CA THR A 46 -25.08 14.99 15.34
C THR A 46 -25.42 15.72 16.63
N LEU A 47 -25.01 16.98 16.75
CA LEU A 47 -25.47 17.85 17.84
C LEU A 47 -26.82 18.46 17.41
N THR A 48 -27.79 18.44 18.31
CA THR A 48 -29.11 19.06 18.13
C THR A 48 -29.46 19.85 19.39
N GLU A 49 -30.35 20.83 19.27
CA GLU A 49 -30.81 21.61 20.41
C GLU A 49 -31.63 20.73 21.37
N GLU A 50 -31.62 21.08 22.65
CA GLU A 50 -32.38 20.32 23.66
C GLU A 50 -33.87 20.42 23.34
N ASN A 51 -34.49 19.26 23.02
CA ASN A 51 -35.88 19.07 22.57
C ASN A 51 -36.16 19.30 21.07
N SER A 52 -35.15 19.33 20.19
CA SER A 52 -35.37 19.27 18.73
C SER A 52 -35.06 17.88 18.15
N ASP A 53 -35.78 17.51 17.09
CA ASP A 53 -35.50 16.30 16.33
C ASP A 53 -34.18 16.43 15.57
N ALA A 54 -33.29 15.45 15.71
CA ALA A 54 -32.08 15.34 14.92
C ALA A 54 -32.42 14.77 13.54
N VAL A 55 -32.75 15.64 12.58
CA VAL A 55 -32.99 15.24 11.18
C VAL A 55 -31.69 15.38 10.39
N VAL A 56 -31.26 14.28 9.76
CA VAL A 56 -30.12 14.30 8.84
C VAL A 56 -30.65 14.53 7.42
N ASP A 57 -30.47 15.73 6.90
CA ASP A 57 -31.01 16.15 5.60
C ASP A 57 -30.29 15.50 4.40
N TYR A 58 -29.01 15.16 4.57
CA TYR A 58 -28.19 14.58 3.51
C TYR A 58 -27.14 13.63 4.09
N ILE A 59 -27.20 12.35 3.70
CA ILE A 59 -26.14 11.36 4.00
C ILE A 59 -25.45 11.05 2.69
N GLU A 60 -24.21 11.51 2.54
CA GLU A 60 -23.36 11.08 1.44
C GLU A 60 -22.54 9.87 1.89
N ASN A 61 -23.04 8.66 1.62
CA ASN A 61 -22.35 7.41 1.98
C ASN A 61 -21.11 7.12 1.10
N ASN A 62 -20.77 8.03 0.19
CA ASN A 62 -19.65 7.86 -0.73
C ASN A 62 -18.45 8.66 -0.25
N SER A 63 -17.98 8.36 0.95
CA SER A 63 -16.67 8.81 1.43
C SER A 63 -15.64 8.47 0.35
N GLY A 64 -15.09 9.48 -0.32
CA GLY A 64 -14.01 9.28 -1.27
C GLY A 64 -12.84 8.59 -0.57
N ARG A 65 -12.39 7.46 -1.11
CA ARG A 65 -11.19 6.76 -0.64
C ARG A 65 -10.10 6.86 -1.68
N VAL A 66 -8.94 7.36 -1.27
CA VAL A 66 -7.70 7.24 -2.03
C VAL A 66 -6.81 6.22 -1.36
N THR A 67 -6.15 5.40 -2.15
CA THR A 67 -5.18 4.45 -1.63
C THR A 67 -3.80 5.09 -1.72
N ALA A 68 -3.08 5.15 -0.61
CA ALA A 68 -1.67 5.51 -0.59
C ALA A 68 -0.83 4.23 -0.49
N VAL A 69 0.21 4.14 -1.32
CA VAL A 69 1.25 3.12 -1.24
C VAL A 69 2.43 3.74 -0.51
N LEU A 70 2.83 3.10 0.58
CA LEU A 70 4.00 3.48 1.36
C LEU A 70 5.08 2.43 1.16
N THR A 71 6.30 2.89 0.86
CA THR A 71 7.44 2.01 0.70
C THR A 71 8.61 2.50 1.54
N ILE A 72 9.17 1.59 2.33
CA ILE A 72 10.35 1.83 3.16
C ILE A 72 11.47 0.88 2.75
N ARG A 73 12.70 1.38 2.72
CA ARG A 73 13.90 0.58 2.48
C ARG A 73 14.43 0.00 3.79
N SER A 74 15.14 -1.12 3.71
CA SER A 74 15.77 -1.75 4.87
C SER A 74 16.89 -0.90 5.49
N ASP A 75 17.40 0.11 4.78
CA ASP A 75 18.32 1.12 5.33
C ASP A 75 17.61 2.19 6.19
N GLY A 76 16.28 2.13 6.33
CA GLY A 76 15.46 3.07 7.08
C GLY A 76 14.97 4.27 6.28
N SER A 77 15.40 4.44 5.02
CA SER A 77 14.93 5.53 4.17
C SER A 77 13.53 5.27 3.61
N LYS A 78 12.71 6.32 3.57
CA LYS A 78 11.33 6.26 3.07
C LYS A 78 11.30 6.74 1.63
N LEU A 79 10.61 6.01 0.76
CA LEU A 79 10.31 6.47 -0.59
C LEU A 79 9.16 7.48 -0.59
N PRO A 80 9.06 8.34 -1.63
CA PRO A 80 7.90 9.18 -1.83
C PRO A 80 6.61 8.35 -1.83
N MET A 81 5.58 8.83 -1.13
CA MET A 81 4.26 8.20 -1.12
C MET A 81 3.64 8.24 -2.53
N LEU A 82 3.08 7.11 -2.98
CA LEU A 82 2.32 7.04 -4.23
C LEU A 82 0.83 7.02 -3.92
N PHE A 83 0.05 7.87 -4.60
CA PHE A 83 -1.40 7.84 -4.49
C PHE A 83 -2.02 7.15 -5.70
N ILE A 84 -2.84 6.13 -5.43
CA ILE A 84 -3.64 5.44 -6.42
C ILE A 84 -5.03 6.06 -6.39
N VAL A 85 -5.36 6.78 -7.46
CA VAL A 85 -6.67 7.36 -7.72
C VAL A 85 -7.41 6.49 -8.74
N LYS A 86 -8.71 6.27 -8.52
CA LYS A 86 -9.55 5.61 -9.52
C LYS A 86 -9.82 6.58 -10.65
N ALA A 87 -9.22 6.34 -11.81
CA ALA A 87 -9.38 7.18 -13.00
C ALA A 87 -9.81 6.35 -14.22
N THR A 88 -10.49 7.00 -15.17
CA THR A 88 -10.71 6.47 -16.51
C THR A 88 -9.57 6.94 -17.42
N PRO A 89 -8.95 6.07 -18.25
CA PRO A 89 -7.95 6.49 -19.23
C PRO A 89 -8.48 7.63 -20.12
N GLY A 90 -7.73 8.71 -20.27
CA GLY A 90 -8.15 9.91 -21.00
C GLY A 90 -9.30 10.70 -20.35
N GLY A 91 -9.61 10.40 -19.08
CA GLY A 91 -10.69 11.04 -18.32
C GLY A 91 -10.29 12.39 -17.70
N THR A 92 -11.16 12.91 -16.83
CA THR A 92 -11.01 14.23 -16.20
C THR A 92 -9.76 14.33 -15.33
N ILE A 93 -9.45 13.27 -14.58
CA ILE A 93 -8.30 13.20 -13.67
C ILE A 93 -7.00 13.42 -14.44
N GLU A 94 -6.78 12.64 -15.50
CA GLU A 94 -5.56 12.72 -16.33
C GLU A 94 -5.44 14.09 -17.01
N LYS A 95 -6.54 14.61 -17.55
CA LYS A 95 -6.55 15.86 -18.33
C LYS A 95 -6.39 17.14 -17.49
N HIS A 96 -6.95 17.17 -16.28
CA HIS A 96 -7.10 18.41 -15.52
C HIS A 96 -6.56 18.34 -14.08
N GLU A 97 -6.69 17.22 -13.38
CA GLU A 97 -6.43 17.12 -11.94
C GLU A 97 -4.97 16.76 -11.60
N THR A 98 -4.31 15.97 -12.45
CA THR A 98 -2.88 15.63 -12.26
C THR A 98 -1.99 16.87 -12.13
N LYS A 99 -2.36 17.98 -12.79
CA LYS A 99 -1.64 19.26 -12.74
C LYS A 99 -1.92 20.07 -11.47
N THR A 100 -2.99 19.76 -10.75
CA THR A 100 -3.39 20.47 -9.52
C THR A 100 -2.89 19.78 -8.25
N TYR A 101 -2.29 18.59 -8.36
CA TYR A 101 -1.72 17.91 -7.21
C TYR A 101 -0.55 18.69 -6.60
N PRO A 102 -0.42 18.67 -5.26
CA PRO A 102 0.60 19.45 -4.59
C PRO A 102 2.01 18.99 -5.00
N PRO A 103 2.95 19.94 -5.13
CA PRO A 103 4.34 19.64 -5.45
C PRO A 103 4.95 18.75 -4.35
N GLY A 104 5.67 17.71 -4.76
CA GLY A 104 6.28 16.72 -3.84
C GLY A 104 5.56 15.36 -3.81
N ILE A 105 4.38 15.25 -4.43
CA ILE A 105 3.81 13.94 -4.75
C ILE A 105 4.55 13.36 -5.95
N SER A 106 5.17 12.20 -5.78
CA SER A 106 5.74 11.47 -6.89
C SER A 106 4.65 10.63 -7.57
N THR A 107 4.41 10.90 -8.85
CA THR A 107 3.63 10.01 -9.73
C THR A 107 4.50 8.92 -10.36
N SER A 108 5.82 8.96 -10.14
CA SER A 108 6.80 8.02 -10.69
C SER A 108 7.27 7.02 -9.63
N VAL A 109 7.49 5.78 -10.07
CA VAL A 109 7.96 4.69 -9.21
C VAL A 109 9.48 4.81 -9.00
N HIS A 110 9.91 5.00 -7.75
CA HIS A 110 11.32 5.22 -7.37
C HIS A 110 12.02 3.94 -6.90
N ILE A 111 11.93 2.88 -7.71
CA ILE A 111 12.50 1.57 -7.40
C ILE A 111 13.82 1.40 -8.17
N LYS A 112 14.89 1.09 -7.45
CA LYS A 112 16.21 0.83 -8.06
C LYS A 112 16.20 -0.53 -8.75
N TYR A 113 16.91 -0.66 -9.86
CA TYR A 113 17.08 -1.96 -10.51
C TYR A 113 17.69 -3.00 -9.56
N GLY A 114 17.22 -4.23 -9.68
CA GLY A 114 17.62 -5.32 -8.81
C GLY A 114 17.07 -5.21 -7.40
N SER A 115 16.05 -4.39 -7.12
CA SER A 115 15.41 -4.37 -5.81
C SER A 115 14.59 -5.64 -5.55
N VAL A 116 14.24 -5.88 -4.29
CA VAL A 116 13.26 -6.90 -3.87
C VAL A 116 12.14 -6.17 -3.14
N LEU A 117 10.92 -6.29 -3.64
CA LEU A 117 9.73 -5.74 -3.01
C LEU A 117 9.04 -6.82 -2.18
N LEU A 118 9.04 -6.62 -0.87
CA LEU A 118 8.22 -7.36 0.08
C LEU A 118 6.83 -6.73 0.11
N VAL A 119 5.82 -7.49 -0.29
CA VAL A 119 4.42 -7.06 -0.37
C VAL A 119 3.54 -8.03 0.39
N ASP A 120 2.37 -7.58 0.84
CA ASP A 120 1.39 -8.49 1.43
C ASP A 120 0.88 -9.51 0.38
N ASN A 121 0.16 -10.53 0.86
CA ASN A 121 -0.41 -11.56 -0.02
C ASN A 121 -1.80 -11.16 -0.55
N PHE A 122 -2.02 -9.88 -0.83
CA PHE A 122 -3.25 -9.46 -1.48
C PHE A 122 -3.32 -10.05 -2.89
N SER A 123 -4.49 -10.52 -3.32
CA SER A 123 -4.63 -11.28 -4.57
C SER A 123 -4.19 -10.49 -5.81
N ALA A 124 -4.23 -9.16 -5.75
CA ALA A 124 -3.70 -8.30 -6.81
C ALA A 124 -2.17 -8.34 -6.93
N HIS A 125 -1.44 -8.53 -5.81
CA HIS A 125 0.03 -8.60 -5.75
C HIS A 125 0.58 -9.96 -6.15
N THR A 126 -0.26 -11.00 -6.19
CA THR A 126 0.17 -12.36 -6.53
C THR A 126 -0.27 -12.76 -7.95
N THR A 127 -0.67 -11.80 -8.78
CA THR A 127 -1.07 -12.06 -10.16
C THR A 127 0.13 -12.26 -11.08
N TYR A 128 -0.02 -13.07 -12.14
CA TYR A 128 1.03 -13.21 -13.15
C TYR A 128 1.50 -11.85 -13.72
N GLN A 129 0.56 -10.93 -13.94
CA GLN A 129 0.85 -9.59 -14.45
C GLN A 129 1.73 -8.79 -13.48
N SER A 130 1.44 -8.83 -12.17
CA SER A 130 2.27 -8.13 -11.17
C SER A 130 3.72 -8.65 -11.17
N PHE A 131 3.92 -9.97 -11.17
CA PHE A 131 5.25 -10.56 -11.29
C PHE A 131 5.95 -10.18 -12.62
N ALA A 132 5.20 -10.16 -13.73
CA ALA A 132 5.75 -9.81 -15.03
C ALA A 132 6.21 -8.36 -15.08
N VAL A 133 5.42 -7.40 -14.58
CA VAL A 133 5.78 -5.98 -14.55
C VAL A 133 7.02 -5.77 -13.67
N VAL A 134 7.03 -6.31 -12.45
CA VAL A 134 8.16 -6.13 -11.51
C VAL A 134 9.45 -6.73 -12.08
N LYS A 135 9.37 -7.91 -12.70
CA LYS A 135 10.54 -8.58 -13.29
C LYS A 135 11.00 -7.93 -14.59
N ASN A 136 10.07 -7.64 -15.51
CA ASN A 136 10.42 -7.26 -16.87
C ASN A 136 10.62 -5.76 -17.02
N GLU A 137 9.81 -4.95 -16.35
CA GLU A 137 9.86 -3.49 -16.45
C GLU A 137 10.76 -2.90 -15.36
N LEU A 138 10.57 -3.32 -14.10
CA LEU A 138 11.34 -2.79 -12.97
C LEU A 138 12.67 -3.52 -12.73
N LYS A 139 12.95 -4.60 -13.48
CA LYS A 139 14.14 -5.48 -13.32
C LYS A 139 14.41 -5.83 -11.86
N SER A 140 13.34 -6.13 -11.13
CA SER A 140 13.33 -6.35 -9.69
C SER A 140 12.58 -7.65 -9.36
N ASP A 141 12.69 -8.10 -8.12
CA ASP A 141 11.97 -9.28 -7.63
C ASP A 141 10.75 -8.86 -6.79
N LEU A 142 9.64 -9.56 -6.97
CA LEU A 142 8.46 -9.45 -6.12
C LEU A 142 8.45 -10.62 -5.13
N TYR A 143 8.30 -10.32 -3.84
CA TYR A 143 8.29 -11.31 -2.77
C TYR A 143 7.01 -11.13 -1.94
N PRO A 144 5.92 -11.85 -2.28
CA PRO A 144 4.72 -11.82 -1.48
C PRO A 144 4.92 -12.56 -0.16
N LEU A 145 4.38 -11.99 0.91
CA LEU A 145 4.34 -12.67 2.20
C LEU A 145 3.45 -13.92 2.14
N PRO A 146 3.65 -14.90 3.03
CA PRO A 146 2.74 -16.02 3.12
C PRO A 146 1.32 -15.56 3.47
N PRO A 147 0.27 -16.25 2.98
CA PRO A 147 -1.12 -15.91 3.30
C PRO A 147 -1.35 -15.83 4.82
N ASN A 148 -2.14 -14.85 5.25
CA ASN A 148 -2.49 -14.60 6.66
C ASN A 148 -1.27 -14.31 7.56
N THR A 149 -0.19 -13.71 7.03
CA THR A 149 0.99 -13.32 7.84
C THR A 149 1.29 -11.82 7.89
N THR A 150 0.47 -10.99 7.24
CA THR A 150 0.58 -9.51 7.19
C THR A 150 0.84 -8.92 8.59
N SER A 151 -0.04 -9.18 9.56
CA SER A 151 0.06 -8.68 10.93
C SER A 151 1.24 -9.24 11.73
N ALA A 152 1.88 -10.32 11.26
CA ALA A 152 3.03 -10.93 11.93
C ALA A 152 4.36 -10.52 11.30
N CYS A 153 4.37 -10.21 9.99
CA CYS A 153 5.57 -10.07 9.18
C CYS A 153 5.84 -8.65 8.67
N GLN A 154 4.90 -7.69 8.82
CA GLN A 154 5.07 -6.29 8.37
C GLN A 154 5.27 -5.26 9.49
N TYR A 155 5.45 -5.70 10.75
CA TYR A 155 5.86 -4.84 11.87
C TYR A 155 7.38 -4.78 12.01
#